data_AF-A0A7V4HH02-F1
#
_entry.id   AF-A0A7V4HH02-F1
#
_cell.length_a   1.000
_cell.length_b   1.000
_cell.length_c   1.000
_cell.angle_alpha   90.00
_cell.angle_beta   90.00
_cell.angle_gamma   90.00
#
_symmetry.space_group_name_H-M   'P 1'
#
loop_
_entity.id
_entity.type
_entity.pdbx_description
1 polymer ?
#
loop_
_entity_poly.entity_id
_entity_poly.type
_entity_poly.pdbx_seq_one_letter_code
_entity_poly.pdbx_strand_id
1 'polypeptide(L)'
;MNANRHLVLAAVLAAFACRISSGGDQGGAAAGGSKALVVKITDRAGKVTYEAMSPEDWKALQKQIALETRLHPKALMEAEKAWREDETVKKKSFPKMAISPRKAQVVKEFNDAGKAADYAATKEAEESEKTLDAEKKQEERDKLFKRSKEEVDKEKQKNAEKESLYTSARNLYDTKLAELMSAESGEGAAQGQGQAPQQQQEKK
;
A
#
# COMPACT_ATOMS: atom_id res chain seq x y z
N MET A 1 -19.65 46.03 -2.70
CA MET A 1 -20.40 44.82 -3.10
C MET A 1 -19.46 43.94 -3.90
N ASN A 2 -19.00 42.83 -3.33
CA ASN A 2 -18.39 41.70 -4.05
C ASN A 2 -18.24 40.53 -3.04
N ALA A 3 -19.35 39.84 -2.81
CA ALA A 3 -19.39 38.57 -2.11
C ALA A 3 -19.40 37.49 -3.18
N ASN A 4 -18.28 36.79 -3.41
CA ASN A 4 -18.25 35.54 -4.17
C ASN A 4 -16.84 34.90 -4.15
N ARG A 5 -16.40 34.38 -3.00
CA ARG A 5 -15.24 33.45 -2.92
C ARG A 5 -15.24 32.61 -1.64
N HIS A 6 -16.24 31.77 -1.44
CA HIS A 6 -16.14 30.63 -0.53
C HIS A 6 -17.11 29.54 -0.97
N LEU A 7 -16.69 28.68 -1.90
CA LEU A 7 -17.11 27.28 -1.98
C LEU A 7 -16.38 26.65 -3.18
N VAL A 8 -15.25 25.98 -2.94
CA VAL A 8 -14.71 25.01 -3.89
C VAL A 8 -14.23 23.79 -3.09
N LEU A 9 -15.12 22.80 -3.08
CA LEU A 9 -14.89 21.36 -3.02
C LEU A 9 -14.01 20.80 -1.88
N ALA A 10 -14.64 20.57 -0.73
CA ALA A 10 -14.40 19.35 0.05
C ALA A 10 -15.39 18.29 -0.44
N ALA A 11 -15.01 17.45 -1.39
CA ALA A 11 -15.73 16.24 -1.76
C ALA A 11 -14.87 15.36 -2.68
N VAL A 12 -13.96 14.58 -2.10
CA VAL A 12 -13.39 13.41 -2.76
C VAL A 12 -13.65 12.20 -1.86
N LEU A 13 -14.74 11.51 -2.20
CA LEU A 13 -14.97 10.08 -2.06
C LEU A 13 -14.42 9.38 -0.80
N ALA A 14 -15.17 9.45 0.29
CA ALA A 14 -15.33 8.31 1.18
C ALA A 14 -16.46 7.43 0.63
N ALA A 15 -16.16 6.66 -0.40
CA ALA A 15 -16.99 5.56 -0.87
C ALA A 15 -16.12 4.30 -0.93
N PHE A 16 -15.57 3.90 0.22
CA PHE A 16 -15.16 2.53 0.39
C PHE A 16 -16.43 1.74 0.67
N ALA A 17 -16.95 1.18 -0.42
CA ALA A 17 -18.11 0.32 -0.43
C ALA A 17 -17.97 -0.73 0.66
N CYS A 18 -18.96 -0.73 1.55
CA CYS A 18 -19.34 -1.86 2.37
C CYS A 18 -19.67 -3.01 1.41
N ARG A 19 -18.66 -3.76 0.97
CA ARG A 19 -18.83 -5.05 0.29
C ARG A 19 -19.07 -6.08 1.38
N ILE A 20 -20.22 -5.96 2.06
CA ILE A 20 -20.86 -7.05 2.77
C ILE A 20 -21.26 -8.03 1.67
N SER A 21 -20.34 -8.93 1.33
CA SER A 21 -20.67 -10.12 0.58
C SER A 21 -21.49 -11.01 1.51
N SER A 22 -22.81 -10.80 1.46
CA SER A 22 -23.78 -11.72 2.02
C SER A 22 -23.70 -13.02 1.20
N GLY A 23 -22.95 -13.98 1.73
CA GLY A 23 -22.84 -15.34 1.25
C GLY A 23 -22.62 -16.21 2.48
N GLY A 24 -23.64 -17.00 2.82
CA GLY A 24 -23.79 -17.66 4.10
C GLY A 24 -22.79 -18.76 4.42
N ASP A 25 -22.72 -19.02 5.73
CA ASP A 25 -22.56 -20.32 6.37
C ASP A 25 -21.25 -21.11 6.14
N GLN A 26 -20.35 -20.94 7.10
CA GLN A 26 -19.79 -22.02 7.93
C GLN A 26 -19.26 -21.30 9.20
N GLY A 27 -19.81 -21.48 10.39
CA GLY A 27 -20.06 -22.78 10.99
C GLY A 27 -18.76 -23.35 11.54
N GLY A 28 -18.11 -22.62 12.45
CA GLY A 28 -16.88 -23.04 13.12
C GLY A 28 -16.80 -22.47 14.52
N ALA A 29 -17.59 -23.03 15.44
CA ALA A 29 -17.37 -22.87 16.86
C ALA A 29 -15.96 -23.40 17.19
N ALA A 30 -15.03 -22.50 17.49
CA ALA A 30 -13.84 -22.81 18.25
C ALA A 30 -13.93 -22.06 19.58
N ALA A 31 -14.70 -22.64 20.50
CA ALA A 31 -14.51 -22.43 21.92
C ALA A 31 -13.11 -22.94 22.29
N GLY A 32 -12.12 -22.06 22.21
CA GLY A 32 -10.72 -22.32 22.54
C GLY A 32 -9.92 -21.03 22.36
N GLY A 33 -9.93 -20.18 23.39
CA GLY A 33 -9.25 -18.88 23.50
C GLY A 33 -8.48 -18.45 22.25
N SER A 34 -9.20 -17.93 21.25
CA SER A 34 -8.64 -17.59 19.95
C SER A 34 -7.76 -16.36 20.11
N LYS A 35 -6.44 -16.58 20.13
CA LYS A 35 -5.48 -15.50 20.17
C LYS A 35 -5.69 -14.60 18.96
N ALA A 36 -5.70 -13.29 19.18
CA ALA A 36 -5.80 -12.27 18.14
C ALA A 36 -4.52 -11.44 18.13
N LEU A 37 -4.07 -11.04 16.95
CA LEU A 37 -2.86 -10.25 16.75
C LEU A 37 -3.26 -8.88 16.25
N VAL A 38 -2.71 -7.81 16.84
CA VAL A 38 -2.75 -6.48 16.24
C VAL A 38 -1.47 -6.29 15.45
N VAL A 39 -1.64 -6.06 14.15
CA VAL A 39 -0.56 -5.93 13.19
C VAL A 39 -0.53 -4.51 12.66
N LYS A 40 0.67 -3.91 12.67
CA LYS A 40 0.96 -2.65 11.99
C LYS A 40 1.33 -2.97 10.54
N ILE A 41 0.55 -2.45 9.60
CA ILE A 41 0.78 -2.62 8.16
C ILE A 41 1.23 -1.28 7.60
N THR A 42 2.37 -1.27 6.90
CA THR A 42 2.84 -0.15 6.11
C THR A 42 2.65 -0.49 4.64
N ASP A 43 1.78 0.26 3.96
CA ASP A 43 1.50 0.05 2.55
C ASP A 43 2.65 0.53 1.65
N ARG A 44 2.45 0.43 0.34
CA ARG A 44 3.48 0.81 -0.64
C ARG A 44 3.68 2.32 -0.77
N ALA A 45 2.70 3.11 -0.35
CA ALA A 45 2.78 4.56 -0.27
C ALA A 45 3.45 5.02 1.05
N GLY A 46 3.71 4.09 1.98
CA GLY A 46 4.26 4.38 3.30
C GLY A 46 3.19 4.71 4.36
N LYS A 47 1.90 4.58 4.03
CA LYS A 47 0.81 4.80 4.98
C LYS A 47 0.76 3.64 5.97
N VAL A 48 0.64 3.99 7.24
CA VAL A 48 0.50 3.03 8.34
C VAL A 48 -0.98 2.80 8.64
N THR A 49 -1.34 1.54 8.83
CA THR A 49 -2.65 1.09 9.31
C THR A 49 -2.45 0.03 10.39
N TYR A 50 -3.42 -0.12 11.28
CA TYR A 50 -3.41 -1.14 12.33
C TYR A 50 -4.63 -2.02 12.16
N GLU A 51 -4.43 -3.34 12.13
CA GLU A 51 -5.49 -4.30 11.90
C GLU A 51 -5.41 -5.44 12.92
N ALA A 52 -6.56 -5.82 13.47
CA ALA A 52 -6.68 -7.00 14.31
C ALA A 52 -6.99 -8.21 13.42
N MET A 53 -6.15 -9.24 13.47
CA MET A 53 -6.28 -10.43 12.62
C MET A 53 -5.96 -11.72 13.38
N SER A 54 -6.42 -12.84 12.83
CA SER A 54 -6.09 -14.17 13.37
C SER A 54 -4.63 -14.54 13.07
N PRO A 55 -4.03 -15.49 13.82
CA PRO A 55 -2.71 -16.04 13.51
C PRO A 55 -2.63 -16.68 12.10
N GLU A 56 -3.74 -17.22 11.61
CA GLU A 56 -3.87 -17.83 10.28
C GLU A 56 -3.80 -16.74 9.19
N ASP A 57 -4.57 -15.66 9.36
CA ASP A 57 -4.56 -14.51 8.46
C ASP A 57 -3.19 -13.83 8.46
N TRP A 58 -2.55 -13.74 9.63
CA TRP A 58 -1.20 -13.19 9.74
C TRP A 58 -0.19 -14.01 8.92
N LYS A 59 -0.24 -15.35 9.00
CA LYS A 59 0.62 -16.22 8.19
C LYS A 59 0.35 -16.06 6.70
N ALA A 60 -0.92 -15.92 6.30
CA ALA A 60 -1.28 -15.68 4.90
C ALA A 60 -0.72 -14.34 4.40
N LEU A 61 -0.88 -13.28 5.19
CA LEU A 61 -0.34 -11.96 4.90
C LEU A 61 1.19 -11.97 4.80
N GLN A 62 1.89 -12.67 5.70
CA GLN A 62 3.34 -12.82 5.64
C GLN A 62 3.80 -13.49 4.34
N LYS A 63 3.12 -14.56 3.90
CA LYS A 63 3.44 -15.24 2.64
C LYS A 63 3.23 -14.30 1.45
N GLN A 64 2.12 -13.56 1.44
CA GLN A 64 1.86 -12.57 0.41
C GLN A 64 2.94 -11.49 0.38
N ILE A 65 3.29 -10.89 1.53
CA ILE A 65 4.32 -9.85 1.61
C ILE A 65 5.69 -10.38 1.19
N ALA A 66 6.04 -11.62 1.53
CA ALA A 66 7.29 -12.25 1.11
C ALA A 66 7.34 -12.41 -0.41
N LEU A 67 6.24 -12.86 -1.04
CA LEU A 67 6.13 -12.97 -2.49
C LEU A 67 6.23 -11.60 -3.17
N GLU A 68 5.48 -10.61 -2.66
CA GLU A 68 5.52 -9.23 -3.15
C GLU A 68 6.94 -8.64 -3.07
N THR A 69 7.64 -8.86 -1.95
CA THR A 69 9.02 -8.39 -1.75
C THR A 69 9.99 -9.03 -2.73
N ARG A 70 9.82 -10.33 -3.02
CA ARG A 70 10.64 -11.04 -4.01
C ARG A 70 10.42 -10.50 -5.42
N LEU A 71 9.18 -10.18 -5.78
CA LEU A 71 8.81 -9.67 -7.11
C LEU A 71 9.02 -8.16 -7.27
N HIS A 72 9.17 -7.42 -6.17
CA HIS A 72 9.33 -5.97 -6.15
C HIS A 72 10.36 -5.40 -7.16
N PRO A 73 11.62 -5.89 -7.23
CA PRO A 73 12.59 -5.33 -8.18
C PRO A 73 12.16 -5.53 -9.64
N LYS A 74 11.56 -6.68 -9.98
CA LYS A 74 11.06 -6.96 -11.33
C LYS A 74 9.84 -6.09 -11.65
N ALA A 75 8.90 -5.96 -10.71
CA ALA A 75 7.73 -5.11 -10.86
C ALA A 75 8.12 -3.62 -11.06
N LEU A 76 9.12 -3.12 -10.31
CA LEU A 76 9.63 -1.76 -10.48
C LEU A 76 10.24 -1.53 -11.88
N MET A 77 11.00 -2.50 -12.38
CA MET A 77 11.61 -2.41 -13.71
C MET A 77 10.55 -2.38 -14.82
N GLU A 78 9.56 -3.26 -14.76
CA GLU A 78 8.46 -3.29 -15.74
C GLU A 78 7.59 -2.03 -15.66
N ALA A 79 7.32 -1.53 -14.46
CA ALA A 79 6.59 -0.29 -14.26
C ALA A 79 7.37 0.94 -14.78
N GLU A 80 8.69 0.99 -14.57
CA GLU A 80 9.54 2.03 -15.13
C GLU A 80 9.57 1.99 -16.66
N LYS A 81 9.60 0.79 -17.25
CA LYS A 81 9.52 0.62 -18.70
C LYS A 81 8.20 1.15 -19.24
N ALA A 82 7.07 0.73 -18.67
CA ALA A 82 5.74 1.23 -19.05
C ALA A 82 5.61 2.75 -18.87
N TRP A 83 6.19 3.31 -17.81
CA TRP A 83 6.21 4.76 -17.57
C TRP A 83 6.95 5.53 -18.68
N ARG A 84 8.03 4.97 -19.23
CA ARG A 84 8.79 5.60 -20.33
C ARG A 84 8.05 5.54 -21.67
N GLU A 85 7.14 4.59 -21.82
CA GLU A 85 6.32 4.40 -23.02
C GLU A 85 5.09 5.32 -23.03
N ASP A 86 4.58 5.74 -21.86
CA ASP A 86 3.42 6.63 -21.74
C ASP A 86 3.76 8.07 -22.17
N GLU A 87 3.07 8.57 -23.20
CA GLU A 87 3.30 9.90 -23.76
C GLU A 87 3.09 11.06 -22.78
N THR A 88 2.22 10.87 -21.79
CA THR A 88 1.84 11.89 -20.82
C THR A 88 2.91 12.10 -19.75
N VAL A 89 3.71 11.06 -19.46
CA VAL A 89 4.71 11.06 -18.39
C VAL A 89 6.13 10.71 -18.83
N LYS A 90 6.36 10.35 -20.11
CA LYS A 90 7.69 9.99 -20.64
C LYS A 90 8.81 11.02 -20.42
N LYS A 91 8.45 12.30 -20.29
CA LYS A 91 9.41 13.39 -20.01
C LYS A 91 9.74 13.54 -18.51
N LYS A 92 9.00 12.85 -17.63
CA LYS A 92 9.17 12.88 -16.18
C LYS A 92 9.89 11.62 -15.72
N SER A 93 10.78 11.75 -14.75
CA SER A 93 11.46 10.59 -14.15
C SER A 93 10.47 9.74 -13.36
N PHE A 94 10.60 8.41 -13.45
CA PHE A 94 9.79 7.48 -12.67
C PHE A 94 10.10 7.63 -11.17
N PRO A 95 9.12 7.91 -10.31
CA PRO A 95 9.34 8.23 -8.90
C PRO A 95 9.55 6.97 -8.05
N LYS A 96 10.68 6.27 -8.25
CA LYS A 96 11.01 5.01 -7.55
C LYS A 96 10.88 5.10 -6.03
N MET A 97 11.32 6.21 -5.44
CA MET A 97 11.28 6.41 -3.99
C MET A 97 9.86 6.52 -3.41
N ALA A 98 8.85 6.79 -4.24
CA ALA A 98 7.46 6.88 -3.81
C ALA A 98 6.78 5.50 -3.66
N ILE A 99 7.48 4.42 -4.03
CA ILE A 99 6.99 3.05 -4.03
C ILE A 99 7.91 2.20 -3.15
N SER A 100 7.42 1.82 -1.98
CA SER A 100 8.13 0.92 -1.06
C SER A 100 7.51 -0.48 -1.07
N PRO A 101 8.26 -1.55 -0.76
CA PRO A 101 7.68 -2.84 -0.43
C PRO A 101 6.73 -2.71 0.76
N ARG A 102 5.60 -3.41 0.72
CA ARG A 102 4.69 -3.52 1.86
C ARG A 102 5.42 -4.17 3.03
N LYS A 103 5.19 -3.69 4.23
CA LYS A 103 5.73 -4.26 5.47
C LYS A 103 4.60 -4.50 6.45
N ALA A 104 4.71 -5.55 7.24
CA ALA A 104 3.79 -5.76 8.35
C ALA A 104 4.55 -6.32 9.56
N GLN A 105 4.12 -5.91 10.75
CA GLN A 105 4.76 -6.28 12.02
C GLN A 105 3.70 -6.47 13.10
N VAL A 106 3.81 -7.55 13.87
CA VAL A 106 2.97 -7.75 15.05
C VAL A 106 3.34 -6.70 16.10
N VAL A 107 2.36 -5.90 16.51
CA VAL A 107 2.51 -4.90 17.57
C VAL A 107 2.23 -5.52 18.92
N LYS A 108 1.14 -6.30 19.00
CA LYS A 108 0.68 -6.89 20.26
C LYS A 108 -0.22 -8.11 20.02
N GLU A 109 -0.12 -9.07 20.91
CA GLU A 109 -0.98 -10.26 20.93
C GLU A 109 -2.02 -10.12 22.05
N PHE A 110 -3.21 -10.64 21.81
CA PHE A 110 -4.34 -10.64 22.74
C PHE A 110 -4.95 -12.04 22.79
N ASN A 111 -5.52 -12.41 23.94
CA ASN A 111 -6.30 -13.65 24.09
C ASN A 111 -7.79 -13.44 23.78
N ASP A 112 -8.19 -12.21 23.46
CA ASP A 112 -9.56 -11.80 23.20
C ASP A 112 -9.59 -10.91 21.94
N ALA A 113 -10.42 -11.28 20.98
CA ALA A 113 -10.52 -10.59 19.69
C ALA A 113 -11.13 -9.19 19.81
N GLY A 114 -12.06 -8.98 20.76
CA GLY A 114 -12.65 -7.66 21.02
C GLY A 114 -11.61 -6.66 21.49
N LYS A 115 -10.78 -7.04 22.46
CA LYS A 115 -9.66 -6.22 22.95
C LYS A 115 -8.62 -5.92 21.87
N ALA A 116 -8.38 -6.86 20.96
CA ALA A 116 -7.49 -6.62 19.82
C ALA A 116 -8.07 -5.58 18.87
N ALA A 117 -9.36 -5.67 18.54
CA ALA A 117 -10.06 -4.71 17.69
C ALA A 117 -10.08 -3.29 18.31
N ASP A 118 -10.42 -3.18 19.60
CA ASP A 118 -10.42 -1.90 20.32
C ASP A 118 -9.02 -1.24 20.33
N TYR A 119 -7.98 -2.07 20.51
CA TYR A 119 -6.60 -1.58 20.49
C TYR A 119 -6.18 -1.13 19.09
N ALA A 120 -6.54 -1.90 18.04
CA ALA A 120 -6.28 -1.52 16.66
C ALA A 120 -6.97 -0.19 16.31
N ALA A 121 -8.24 -0.02 16.68
CA ALA A 121 -8.99 1.22 16.47
C ALA A 121 -8.36 2.42 17.20
N THR A 122 -7.90 2.20 18.44
CA THR A 122 -7.18 3.25 19.20
C THR A 122 -5.90 3.67 18.49
N LYS A 123 -5.13 2.70 17.95
CA LYS A 123 -3.89 3.00 17.21
C LYS A 123 -4.13 3.64 15.86
N GLU A 124 -5.21 3.29 15.18
CA GLU A 124 -5.63 3.97 13.97
C GLU A 124 -6.02 5.42 14.24
N ALA A 125 -6.76 5.68 15.33
CA ALA A 125 -7.10 7.04 15.76
C ALA A 125 -5.85 7.87 16.10
N GLU A 126 -4.90 7.31 16.86
CA GLU A 126 -3.61 7.97 17.15
C GLU A 126 -2.83 8.30 15.88
N GLU A 127 -2.83 7.40 14.88
CA GLU A 127 -2.12 7.62 13.62
C GLU A 127 -2.81 8.71 12.77
N SER A 128 -4.14 8.71 12.73
CA SER A 128 -4.92 9.78 12.11
C SER A 128 -4.66 11.13 12.78
N GLU A 129 -4.61 11.18 14.11
CA GLU A 129 -4.32 12.42 14.85
C GLU A 129 -2.92 12.95 14.51
N LYS A 130 -1.91 12.08 14.46
CA LYS A 130 -0.55 12.49 14.05
C LYS A 130 -0.50 13.10 12.65
N THR A 131 -1.27 12.57 11.70
CA THR A 131 -1.33 13.13 10.34
C THR A 131 -1.94 14.54 10.35
N LEU A 132 -3.04 14.73 11.09
CA LEU A 132 -3.68 16.05 11.24
C LEU A 132 -2.76 17.05 11.97
N ASP A 133 -2.04 16.60 12.99
CA ASP A 133 -1.10 17.44 13.73
C ASP A 133 0.12 17.83 12.89
N ALA A 134 0.59 16.95 12.01
CA ALA A 134 1.64 17.28 11.05
C ALA A 134 1.17 18.36 10.06
N GLU A 135 -0.06 18.26 9.56
CA GLU A 135 -0.68 19.27 8.70
C GLU A 135 -0.82 20.62 9.42
N LYS A 136 -1.35 20.63 10.66
CA LYS A 136 -1.47 21.85 11.47
C LYS A 136 -0.11 22.51 11.73
N LYS A 137 0.91 21.73 12.09
CA LYS A 137 2.27 22.24 12.31
C LYS A 137 2.86 22.84 11.03
N GLN A 138 2.56 22.26 9.87
CA GLN A 138 2.97 22.83 8.59
C GLN A 138 2.30 24.19 8.36
N GLU A 139 0.99 24.30 8.61
CA GLU A 139 0.28 25.59 8.51
C GLU A 139 0.82 26.65 9.47
N GLU A 140 1.14 26.27 10.71
CA GLU A 140 1.76 27.18 11.69
C GLU A 140 3.14 27.66 11.25
N ARG A 141 3.96 26.76 10.68
CA ARG A 141 5.25 27.14 10.11
C ARG A 141 5.08 28.11 8.95
N ASP A 142 4.16 27.85 8.02
CA ASP A 142 3.94 28.74 6.88
C ASP A 142 3.51 30.15 7.33
N LYS A 143 2.69 30.25 8.39
CA LYS A 143 2.35 31.52 9.04
C LYS A 143 3.56 32.18 9.69
N LEU A 144 4.39 31.42 10.41
CA LEU A 144 5.56 31.93 11.10
C LEU A 144 6.62 32.49 10.14
N PHE A 145 6.81 31.83 8.99
CA PHE A 145 7.74 32.25 7.94
C PHE A 145 7.17 33.37 7.04
N LYS A 146 5.98 33.90 7.33
CA LYS A 146 5.31 34.97 6.56
C LYS A 146 5.23 34.66 5.07
N ARG A 147 5.05 33.38 4.71
CA ARG A 147 4.94 32.99 3.30
C ARG A 147 3.71 33.65 2.70
N SER A 148 3.86 34.21 1.51
CA SER A 148 2.73 34.83 0.83
C SER A 148 1.67 33.78 0.51
N LYS A 149 0.39 34.17 0.51
CA LYS A 149 -0.71 33.27 0.14
C LYS A 149 -0.48 32.63 -1.23
N GLU A 150 0.06 33.40 -2.18
CA GLU A 150 0.40 32.94 -3.52
C GLU A 150 1.49 31.86 -3.51
N GLU A 151 2.51 31.98 -2.66
CA GLU A 151 3.56 30.97 -2.51
C GLU A 151 3.01 29.67 -1.91
N VAL A 152 2.16 29.77 -0.89
CA VAL A 152 1.49 28.61 -0.27
C VAL A 152 0.58 27.91 -1.27
N ASP A 153 -0.24 28.65 -2.02
CA ASP A 153 -1.14 28.08 -3.03
C ASP A 153 -0.35 27.41 -4.17
N LYS A 154 0.76 28.02 -4.62
CA LYS A 154 1.65 27.45 -5.63
C LYS A 154 2.35 26.17 -5.14
N GLU A 155 2.74 26.11 -3.87
CA GLU A 155 3.34 24.91 -3.27
C GLU A 155 2.32 23.79 -3.12
N LYS A 156 1.10 24.11 -2.68
CA LYS A 156 -0.01 23.15 -2.63
C LYS A 156 -0.31 22.56 -4.00
N GLN A 157 -0.36 23.40 -5.04
CA GLN A 157 -0.56 22.93 -6.41
C GLN A 157 0.58 22.01 -6.88
N LYS A 158 1.84 22.39 -6.65
CA LYS A 158 2.99 21.54 -6.98
C LYS A 158 2.97 20.21 -6.24
N ASN A 159 2.59 20.20 -4.97
CA ASN A 159 2.45 18.97 -4.18
C ASN A 159 1.29 18.11 -4.70
N ALA A 160 0.15 18.69 -5.07
CA ALA A 160 -0.95 17.95 -5.68
C ALA A 160 -0.56 17.31 -7.03
N GLU A 161 0.15 18.05 -7.89
CA GLU A 161 0.67 17.51 -9.16
C GLU A 161 1.69 16.39 -8.92
N LYS A 162 2.54 16.53 -7.90
CA LYS A 162 3.51 15.53 -7.50
C LYS A 162 2.84 14.27 -6.96
N GLU A 163 1.85 14.39 -6.08
CA GLU A 163 1.09 13.25 -5.56
C GLU A 163 0.26 12.56 -6.66
N SER A 164 -0.25 13.32 -7.63
CA SER A 164 -0.88 12.74 -8.83
C SER A 164 0.11 11.87 -9.60
N LEU A 165 1.35 12.33 -9.83
CA LEU A 165 2.39 11.52 -10.47
C LEU A 165 2.76 10.28 -9.65
N TYR A 166 2.85 10.41 -8.34
CA TYR A 166 3.15 9.29 -7.44
C TYR A 166 2.06 8.24 -7.46
N THR A 167 0.80 8.68 -7.49
CA THR A 167 -0.36 7.80 -7.62
C THR A 167 -0.33 7.04 -8.95
N SER A 168 -0.10 7.73 -10.07
CA SER A 168 0.03 7.06 -11.38
C SER A 168 1.16 6.03 -11.40
N ALA A 169 2.32 6.37 -10.83
CA ALA A 169 3.46 5.46 -10.77
C ALA A 169 3.17 4.22 -9.90
N ARG A 170 2.51 4.40 -8.75
CA ARG A 170 2.08 3.30 -7.87
C ARG A 170 1.06 2.41 -8.56
N ASN A 171 0.10 2.97 -9.29
CA ASN A 171 -0.90 2.20 -10.04
C ASN A 171 -0.24 1.32 -11.11
N LEU A 172 0.70 1.86 -11.90
CA LEU A 172 1.45 1.04 -12.86
C LEU A 172 2.24 -0.08 -12.18
N TYR A 173 2.90 0.25 -11.07
CA TYR A 173 3.60 -0.75 -10.27
C TYR A 173 2.67 -1.85 -9.76
N ASP A 174 1.51 -1.50 -9.22
CA ASP A 174 0.53 -2.45 -8.69
C ASP A 174 -0.01 -3.36 -9.79
N THR A 175 -0.26 -2.82 -10.99
CA THR A 175 -0.61 -3.62 -12.17
C THR A 175 0.50 -4.61 -12.51
N LYS A 176 1.76 -4.17 -12.62
CA LYS A 176 2.88 -5.05 -12.96
C LYS A 176 3.20 -6.08 -11.88
N LEU A 177 3.03 -5.73 -10.62
CA LEU A 177 3.18 -6.68 -9.53
C LEU A 177 2.07 -7.74 -9.57
N ALA A 178 0.82 -7.36 -9.82
CA ALA A 178 -0.30 -8.29 -9.93
C ALA A 178 -0.13 -9.27 -11.11
N GLU A 179 0.31 -8.78 -12.27
CA GLU A 179 0.67 -9.61 -13.44
C GLU A 179 1.73 -10.67 -13.05
N LEU A 180 2.81 -10.25 -12.38
CA LEU A 180 3.89 -11.15 -11.96
C LEU A 180 3.46 -12.16 -10.89
N MET A 181 2.64 -11.75 -9.91
CA MET A 181 2.10 -12.66 -8.90
C MET A 181 1.17 -13.70 -9.51
N SER A 182 0.39 -13.31 -10.51
CA SER A 182 -0.51 -14.21 -11.24
C SER A 182 0.29 -15.21 -12.09
N ALA A 183 1.36 -14.75 -12.75
CA ALA A 183 2.27 -15.60 -13.50
C ALA A 183 2.92 -16.67 -12.62
N GLU A 184 3.44 -16.30 -11.44
CA GLU A 184 4.06 -17.29 -10.55
C GLU A 184 3.07 -18.27 -9.92
N SER A 185 1.83 -17.83 -9.69
CA SER A 185 0.77 -18.72 -9.22
C SER A 185 0.29 -19.68 -10.32
N GLY A 186 0.44 -19.29 -11.60
CA GLY A 186 0.10 -20.11 -12.78
C GLY A 186 1.23 -21.00 -13.30
N GLU A 187 2.50 -20.58 -13.18
CA GLU A 187 3.67 -21.34 -13.65
C GLU A 187 4.06 -22.52 -12.74
N GLY A 188 3.51 -22.59 -11.52
CA GLY A 188 3.62 -23.76 -10.64
C GLY A 188 2.96 -25.05 -11.18
N ALA A 189 2.21 -24.97 -12.29
CA ALA A 189 1.58 -26.13 -12.94
C ALA A 189 2.33 -26.67 -14.16
N ALA A 190 3.41 -26.03 -14.63
CA ALA A 190 4.01 -26.37 -15.94
C ALA A 190 5.55 -26.34 -16.04
N GLN A 191 6.30 -26.44 -14.93
CA GLN A 191 7.76 -26.65 -14.98
C GLN A 191 8.18 -27.96 -14.31
N GLY A 192 7.70 -29.06 -14.90
CA GLY A 192 8.30 -30.39 -14.79
C GLY A 192 8.76 -30.85 -16.17
N GLN A 193 9.90 -30.33 -16.63
CA GLN A 193 10.74 -30.78 -17.78
C GLN A 193 11.76 -29.65 -17.95
N GLY A 194 13.07 -29.81 -17.80
CA GLY A 194 13.94 -30.92 -18.12
C GLY A 194 15.10 -30.31 -18.91
N GLN A 195 16.34 -30.45 -18.42
CA GLN A 195 17.59 -30.52 -19.19
C GLN A 195 18.78 -30.31 -18.26
N ALA A 196 19.33 -31.42 -17.78
CA ALA A 196 20.75 -31.51 -17.48
C ALA A 196 21.45 -32.02 -18.76
N PRO A 197 22.31 -31.24 -19.43
CA PRO A 197 23.18 -31.81 -20.44
C PRO A 197 24.31 -32.57 -19.72
N GLN A 198 24.25 -33.90 -19.77
CA GLN A 198 25.39 -34.77 -19.49
C GLN A 198 26.53 -34.40 -20.44
N GLN A 199 27.62 -33.89 -19.86
CA GLN A 199 28.87 -33.70 -20.59
C GLN A 199 29.51 -35.04 -20.92
N GLN A 200 30.01 -35.09 -22.15
CA GLN A 200 30.66 -36.18 -22.84
C GLN A 200 31.86 -36.72 -22.07
N GLN A 201 31.95 -38.05 -21.97
CA GLN A 201 33.23 -38.73 -21.73
C GLN A 201 33.91 -38.97 -23.08
N GLU A 202 34.96 -38.19 -23.35
CA GLU A 202 36.02 -38.62 -24.25
C GLU A 202 36.89 -39.67 -23.53
N LYS A 203 37.04 -40.85 -24.13
CA LYS A 203 38.21 -41.71 -23.91
C LYS A 203 38.71 -42.24 -25.25
N LYS A 204 39.92 -41.82 -25.59
CA LYS A 204 40.84 -42.54 -26.47
C LYS A 204 41.41 -43.75 -25.75
#